data_AF-A0A512RHU7-F1
#
_entry.id   AF-A0A512RHU7-F1
#
_cell.length_a   1.000
_cell.length_b   1.000
_cell.length_c   1.000
_cell.angle_alpha   90.00
_cell.angle_beta   90.00
_cell.angle_gamma   90.00
#
_symmetry.space_group_name_H-M   'P 1'
#
loop_
_entity.id
_entity.type
_entity.pdbx_description
1 polymer ?
#
loop_
_entity_poly.entity_id
_entity_poly.type
_entity_poly.pdbx_seq_one_letter_code
_entity_poly.pdbx_strand_id
1 'polypeptide(L)'
;MLNSLAFMALNKRIWLYGFVILEDEVHLLWEKQPDWKARNVRQMLLKFTAQQIKHRLRDNRSKELDQYKCHRHDRQFQFWEPASFTVDVPDRSTAAEKLTQMHEAPFTSGICPPGSPYPYSSAAFYHSGEDPHRIMTHYHQYFPP
;
A
#
# COMPACT_ATOMS: atom_id res chain seq x y z
N MET A 1 -0.62 8.21 0.90
CA MET A 1 -0.89 6.82 0.49
C MET A 1 -2.25 6.32 0.97
N LEU A 2 -2.51 6.31 2.28
CA LEU A 2 -3.74 5.74 2.87
C LEU A 2 -5.05 6.25 2.24
N ASN A 3 -5.19 7.56 2.01
CA ASN A 3 -6.38 8.13 1.33
C ASN A 3 -6.58 7.56 -0.09
N SER A 4 -5.51 7.25 -0.81
CA SER A 4 -5.59 6.66 -2.14
C SER A 4 -6.03 5.20 -2.09
N LEU A 5 -5.56 4.43 -1.10
CA LEU A 5 -6.05 3.07 -0.85
C LEU A 5 -7.52 3.09 -0.44
N ALA A 6 -7.90 3.98 0.46
CA ALA A 6 -9.29 4.17 0.88
C ALA A 6 -10.19 4.49 -0.32
N PHE A 7 -9.75 5.39 -1.20
CA PHE A 7 -10.47 5.68 -2.44
C PHE A 7 -10.64 4.44 -3.32
N MET A 8 -9.58 3.63 -3.52
CA MET A 8 -9.67 2.41 -4.32
C MET A 8 -10.65 1.39 -3.72
N ALA A 9 -10.61 1.18 -2.40
CA ALA A 9 -11.50 0.24 -1.71
C ALA A 9 -12.96 0.71 -1.69
N LEU A 10 -13.22 1.95 -1.27
CA LEU A 10 -14.57 2.52 -1.18
C LEU A 10 -15.27 2.63 -2.54
N ASN A 11 -14.50 2.83 -3.62
CA ASN A 11 -15.03 2.83 -5.00
C ASN A 11 -15.06 1.44 -5.63
N LYS A 12 -14.99 0.37 -4.82
CA LYS A 12 -15.10 -1.03 -5.24
C LYS A 12 -14.12 -1.41 -6.35
N ARG A 13 -12.90 -0.86 -6.31
CA ARG A 13 -11.85 -1.17 -7.30
C ARG A 13 -11.00 -2.34 -6.87
N ILE A 14 -10.78 -2.46 -5.57
CA ILE A 14 -9.98 -3.51 -4.95
C ILE A 14 -10.68 -4.06 -3.72
N TRP A 15 -10.36 -5.29 -3.36
CA TRP A 15 -10.43 -5.76 -1.99
C TRP A 15 -9.06 -5.55 -1.36
N LEU A 16 -9.02 -4.89 -0.19
CA LEU A 16 -7.79 -4.64 0.55
C LEU A 16 -7.73 -5.59 1.74
N TYR A 17 -6.85 -6.57 1.66
CA TYR A 17 -6.68 -7.60 2.69
C TYR A 17 -5.65 -7.17 3.74
N GLY A 18 -4.62 -6.44 3.35
CA GLY A 18 -3.59 -5.98 4.28
C GLY A 18 -2.81 -4.82 3.72
N PHE A 19 -2.30 -3.96 4.60
CA PHE A 19 -1.33 -2.95 4.24
C PHE A 19 -0.35 -2.67 5.37
N VAL A 20 0.84 -2.23 5.01
CA VAL A 20 1.74 -1.48 5.87
C VAL A 20 2.43 -0.41 5.02
N ILE A 21 2.48 0.81 5.54
CA ILE A 21 3.14 1.95 4.90
C ILE A 21 4.31 2.32 5.82
N LEU A 22 5.53 2.10 5.35
CA LEU A 22 6.75 2.49 6.03
C LEU A 22 7.24 3.84 5.46
N GLU A 23 8.44 4.27 5.85
CA GLU A 23 9.01 5.55 5.40
C GLU A 23 9.40 5.54 3.92
N ASP A 24 9.95 4.42 3.45
CA ASP A 24 10.50 4.23 2.10
C ASP A 24 9.69 3.24 1.24
N GLU A 25 8.98 2.30 1.88
CA GLU A 25 8.24 1.24 1.19
C GLU A 25 6.76 1.11 1.62
N VAL A 26 5.99 0.47 0.75
CA VAL A 26 4.57 0.15 1.00
C VAL A 26 4.31 -1.27 0.57
N HIS A 27 3.88 -2.10 1.52
CA HIS A 27 3.45 -3.48 1.24
C HIS A 27 1.93 -3.55 1.26
N LEU A 28 1.36 -4.21 0.26
CA LEU A 28 -0.08 -4.35 0.08
C LEU A 28 -0.42 -5.81 -0.22
N LEU A 29 -1.39 -6.35 0.51
CA LEU A 29 -2.09 -7.58 0.15
C LEU A 29 -3.49 -7.20 -0.33
N TRP A 30 -3.77 -7.41 -1.60
CA TRP A 30 -5.00 -6.91 -2.23
C TRP A 30 -5.32 -7.68 -3.51
N GLU A 31 -6.55 -7.55 -3.98
CA GLU A 31 -7.01 -8.10 -5.24
C GLU A 31 -7.90 -7.08 -5.98
N LYS A 32 -7.91 -7.12 -7.32
CA LYS A 32 -8.84 -6.33 -8.13
C LYS A 32 -10.25 -6.91 -8.04
N GLN A 33 -11.24 -6.05 -7.85
CA GLN A 33 -12.63 -6.46 -7.99
C GLN A 33 -12.97 -6.80 -9.46
N PRO A 34 -14.02 -7.60 -9.72
CA PRO A 34 -14.33 -8.13 -11.06
C PRO A 34 -14.35 -7.07 -12.18
N ASP A 35 -15.01 -5.94 -11.96
CA ASP A 35 -15.14 -4.84 -12.95
C ASP A 35 -13.81 -4.14 -13.26
N TRP A 36 -12.80 -4.35 -12.42
CA TRP A 36 -11.49 -3.71 -12.51
C TRP A 36 -10.38 -4.66 -12.99
N LYS A 37 -10.67 -5.94 -13.22
CA LYS A 37 -9.68 -6.95 -13.63
C LYS A 37 -8.87 -6.54 -14.86
N ALA A 38 -9.55 -5.99 -15.88
CA ALA A 38 -8.93 -5.51 -17.12
C ALA A 38 -8.18 -4.16 -16.98
N ARG A 39 -8.31 -3.48 -15.84
CA ARG A 39 -7.68 -2.16 -15.61
C ARG A 39 -6.34 -2.30 -14.91
N ASN A 40 -5.43 -1.38 -15.20
CA ASN A 40 -4.14 -1.30 -14.51
C ASN A 40 -4.28 -0.49 -13.20
N VAL A 41 -4.97 -1.06 -12.21
CA VAL A 41 -5.21 -0.42 -10.90
C VAL A 41 -3.90 0.00 -10.22
N ARG A 42 -2.86 -0.83 -10.31
CA ARG A 42 -1.54 -0.53 -9.76
C ARG A 42 -0.97 0.76 -10.35
N GLN A 43 -0.96 0.88 -11.68
CA GLN A 43 -0.48 2.10 -12.35
C GLN A 43 -1.30 3.33 -11.94
N MET A 44 -2.62 3.19 -11.79
CA MET A 44 -3.47 4.30 -11.36
C MET A 44 -3.12 4.77 -9.95
N LEU A 45 -2.91 3.84 -9.01
CA LEU A 45 -2.51 4.14 -7.64
C LEU A 45 -1.16 4.86 -7.61
N LEU A 46 -0.14 4.27 -8.25
CA LEU A 46 1.22 4.80 -8.25
C LEU A 46 1.32 6.16 -8.95
N LYS A 47 0.61 6.34 -10.07
CA LYS A 47 0.57 7.62 -10.80
C LYS A 47 -0.05 8.71 -9.93
N PHE A 48 -1.20 8.44 -9.31
CA PHE A 48 -1.88 9.42 -8.48
C PHE A 48 -1.03 9.79 -7.25
N THR A 49 -0.49 8.80 -6.54
CA THR A 49 0.34 9.05 -5.36
C THR A 49 1.63 9.80 -5.72
N ALA A 50 2.27 9.49 -6.85
CA ALA A 50 3.43 10.24 -7.35
C ALA A 50 3.10 11.72 -7.61
N GLN A 51 1.93 12.02 -8.18
CA GLN A 51 1.48 13.40 -8.37
C GLN A 51 1.27 14.10 -7.02
N GLN A 52 0.64 13.43 -6.05
CA GLN A 52 0.44 13.99 -4.71
C GLN A 52 1.77 14.26 -3.99
N ILE A 53 2.76 13.37 -4.11
CA ILE A 53 4.10 13.57 -3.53
C ILE A 53 4.76 14.79 -4.19
N LYS A 54 4.75 14.87 -5.52
CA LYS A 54 5.30 16.02 -6.26
C LYS A 54 4.68 17.34 -5.80
N HIS A 55 3.35 17.40 -5.68
CA HIS A 55 2.66 18.61 -5.24
C HIS A 55 3.09 19.01 -3.83
N ARG A 56 3.13 18.07 -2.89
CA ARG A 56 3.57 18.35 -1.51
C ARG A 56 5.01 18.87 -1.45
N LEU A 57 5.95 18.24 -2.15
CA LEU A 57 7.35 18.66 -2.13
C LEU A 57 7.54 20.05 -2.75
N ARG A 58 6.82 20.34 -3.85
CA ARG A 58 6.87 21.65 -4.50
C ARG A 58 6.27 22.75 -3.61
N ASP A 59 5.10 22.50 -3.03
CA ASP A 59 4.35 23.50 -2.27
C ASP A 59 5.08 23.83 -0.94
N ASN A 60 5.80 22.85 -0.36
CA ASN A 60 6.69 23.05 0.79
C ASN A 60 8.02 23.73 0.44
N ARG A 61 8.25 24.10 -0.83
CA ARG A 61 9.52 24.64 -1.36
C ARG A 61 10.73 23.79 -0.98
N SER A 62 10.53 22.47 -0.90
CA SER A 62 11.58 21.55 -0.51
C SER A 62 12.58 21.37 -1.66
N LYS A 63 13.88 21.52 -1.37
CA LYS A 63 14.95 21.14 -2.32
C LYS A 63 14.97 19.64 -2.58
N GLU A 64 14.29 18.85 -1.76
CA GLU A 64 14.19 17.39 -1.86
C GLU A 64 13.54 16.93 -3.17
N LEU A 65 12.67 17.74 -3.78
CA LEU A 65 12.06 17.39 -5.07
C LEU A 65 13.12 17.12 -6.17
N ASP A 66 14.27 17.80 -6.09
CA ASP A 66 15.36 17.62 -7.04
C ASP A 66 16.00 16.22 -6.96
N GLN A 67 15.93 15.56 -5.80
CA GLN A 67 16.44 14.20 -5.61
C GLN A 67 15.66 13.17 -6.43
N TYR A 68 14.40 13.47 -6.76
CA TYR A 68 13.54 12.60 -7.54
C TYR A 68 13.56 12.88 -9.05
N LYS A 69 14.40 13.83 -9.53
CA LYS A 69 14.54 14.08 -10.97
C LYS A 69 15.10 12.86 -11.69
N CYS A 70 14.55 12.54 -12.86
CA CYS A 70 15.05 11.46 -13.69
C CYS A 70 15.18 11.86 -15.16
N HIS A 71 16.11 11.25 -15.89
CA HIS A 71 16.35 11.53 -17.31
C HIS A 71 15.50 10.66 -18.25
N ARG A 72 14.21 10.47 -17.93
CA ARG A 72 13.30 9.69 -18.76
C ARG A 72 12.50 10.60 -19.69
N HIS A 73 12.21 10.13 -20.90
CA HIS A 73 11.43 10.90 -21.87
C HIS A 73 9.96 11.10 -21.44
N ASP A 74 9.41 10.15 -20.66
CA ASP A 74 8.00 10.11 -20.28
C ASP A 74 7.70 10.79 -18.93
N ARG A 75 8.72 11.18 -18.16
CA ARG A 75 8.54 11.84 -16.86
C ARG A 75 9.79 12.61 -16.43
N GLN A 76 9.58 13.75 -15.78
CA GLN A 76 10.63 14.55 -15.17
C GLN A 76 11.05 14.05 -13.78
N PHE A 77 10.14 13.40 -13.06
CA PHE A 77 10.35 12.92 -11.70
C PHE A 77 9.91 11.46 -11.55
N GLN A 78 10.64 10.69 -10.76
CA GLN A 78 10.33 9.31 -10.43
C GLN A 78 10.40 9.10 -8.92
N PHE A 79 9.24 8.82 -8.32
CA PHE A 79 9.11 8.57 -6.88
C PHE A 79 9.03 7.08 -6.54
N TRP A 80 8.41 6.30 -7.43
CA TRP A 80 8.27 4.85 -7.25
C TRP A 80 9.32 4.12 -8.08
N GLU A 81 9.81 3.01 -7.53
CA GLU A 81 10.69 2.12 -8.27
C GLU A 81 10.00 1.57 -9.54
N PRO A 82 10.72 1.44 -10.67
CA PRO A 82 10.14 0.94 -11.91
C PRO A 82 9.63 -0.50 -11.79
N ALA A 83 10.41 -1.35 -11.10
CA ALA A 83 9.98 -2.67 -10.70
C ALA A 83 9.37 -2.55 -9.31
N SER A 84 8.19 -3.11 -9.12
CA SER A 84 7.77 -3.45 -7.76
C SER A 84 7.75 -4.95 -7.70
N PHE A 85 8.16 -5.46 -6.55
CA PHE A 85 7.97 -6.85 -6.22
C PHE A 85 6.46 -7.16 -6.23
N THR A 86 6.07 -8.28 -6.83
CA THR A 86 4.69 -8.76 -6.85
C THR A 86 4.78 -10.27 -6.82
N VAL A 87 4.05 -10.88 -5.90
CA VAL A 87 3.99 -12.32 -5.72
C VAL A 87 2.53 -12.70 -5.64
N ASP A 88 2.16 -13.73 -6.40
CA ASP A 88 0.83 -14.32 -6.30
C ASP A 88 0.70 -15.05 -4.97
N VAL A 89 -0.40 -14.81 -4.28
CA VAL A 89 -0.75 -15.47 -3.02
C VAL A 89 -1.86 -16.46 -3.36
N PRO A 90 -1.59 -17.77 -3.43
CA PRO A 90 -2.55 -18.74 -3.95
C PRO A 90 -3.56 -19.21 -2.91
N ASP A 91 -3.19 -19.18 -1.63
CA ASP A 91 -3.95 -19.79 -0.56
C ASP A 91 -3.92 -18.98 0.73
N ARG A 92 -4.78 -19.40 1.67
CA ARG A 92 -4.95 -18.75 2.97
C ARG A 92 -3.69 -18.81 3.83
N SER A 93 -2.95 -19.90 3.80
CA SER A 93 -1.72 -20.06 4.60
C SER A 93 -0.67 -19.04 4.16
N THR A 94 -0.48 -18.89 2.86
CA THR A 94 0.45 -17.93 2.27
C THR A 94 0.01 -16.50 2.55
N ALA A 95 -1.30 -16.22 2.48
CA ALA A 95 -1.84 -14.90 2.83
C ALA A 95 -1.58 -14.55 4.30
N ALA A 96 -1.79 -15.51 5.21
CA ALA A 96 -1.51 -15.33 6.64
C ALA A 96 -0.03 -15.06 6.90
N GLU A 97 0.86 -15.83 6.27
CA GLU A 97 2.31 -15.64 6.40
C GLU A 97 2.73 -14.24 5.92
N LYS A 98 2.23 -13.80 4.77
CA LYS A 98 2.52 -12.46 4.24
C LYS A 98 1.96 -11.34 5.13
N LEU A 99 0.75 -11.50 5.67
CA LEU A 99 0.20 -10.53 6.62
C LEU A 99 1.07 -10.42 7.88
N THR A 100 1.52 -11.54 8.44
CA THR A 100 2.44 -11.53 9.59
C THR A 100 3.72 -10.78 9.26
N GLN A 101 4.39 -11.11 8.15
CA GLN A 101 5.61 -10.41 7.70
C GLN A 101 5.37 -8.90 7.55
N MET A 102 4.25 -8.51 6.94
CA MET A 102 3.86 -7.11 6.78
C MET A 102 3.61 -6.40 8.11
N HIS A 103 2.97 -7.06 9.07
CA HIS A 103 2.66 -6.46 10.37
C HIS A 103 3.86 -6.41 11.31
N GLU A 104 4.86 -7.28 11.10
CA GLU A 104 6.13 -7.26 11.82
C GLU A 104 7.11 -6.21 11.28
N ALA A 105 6.99 -5.83 10.00
CA ALA A 105 7.90 -4.91 9.32
C ALA A 105 8.20 -3.60 10.07
N PRO A 106 7.21 -2.90 10.68
CA PRO A 106 7.49 -1.69 11.46
C PRO A 106 8.40 -1.92 12.67
N PHE A 107 8.38 -3.12 13.25
CA PHE A 107 9.23 -3.47 14.40
C PHE A 107 10.61 -3.92 13.96
N THR A 108 10.68 -4.78 12.94
CA THR A 108 11.95 -5.31 12.43
C THR A 108 12.80 -4.22 11.77
N SER A 109 12.17 -3.21 11.18
CA SER A 109 12.84 -2.03 10.60
C SER A 109 13.16 -0.94 11.63
N GLY A 110 12.84 -1.15 12.91
CA GLY A 110 13.14 -0.22 13.99
C GLY A 110 12.31 1.07 14.01
N ILE A 111 11.22 1.13 13.24
CA ILE A 111 10.32 2.31 13.17
C ILE A 111 9.53 2.46 14.47
N CYS A 112 9.15 1.36 15.12
CA CYS A 112 8.49 1.38 16.41
C CYS A 112 8.90 0.20 17.30
N PRO A 113 8.77 0.31 18.64
CA PRO A 113 9.09 -0.78 19.55
C PRO A 113 8.16 -2.00 19.32
N PRO A 114 8.66 -3.24 19.46
CA PRO A 114 7.86 -4.45 19.31
C PRO A 114 6.53 -4.40 20.07
N GLY A 115 5.44 -4.72 19.37
CA GLY A 115 4.08 -4.75 19.95
C GLY A 115 3.43 -3.37 20.13
N SER A 116 4.11 -2.28 19.78
CA SER A 116 3.49 -0.95 19.79
C SER A 116 2.45 -0.82 18.67
N PRO A 117 1.35 -0.09 18.89
CA PRO A 117 0.39 0.18 17.83
C PRO A 117 1.05 1.01 16.73
N TYR A 118 0.91 0.57 15.48
CA TYR A 118 1.41 1.29 14.31
C TYR A 118 0.23 1.70 13.41
N PRO A 119 -0.15 3.00 13.38
CA PRO A 119 -1.37 3.46 12.73
C PRO A 119 -1.34 3.35 11.19
N TYR A 120 -0.15 3.15 10.62
CA TYR A 120 0.04 2.98 9.18
C TYR A 120 0.13 1.51 8.76
N SER A 121 -0.41 0.61 9.58
CA SER A 121 -0.56 -0.83 9.31
C SER A 121 -2.00 -1.29 9.51
N SER A 122 -2.39 -2.34 8.79
CA SER A 122 -3.66 -3.02 8.99
C SER A 122 -3.66 -4.00 10.16
N ALA A 123 -2.62 -4.04 11.00
CA ALA A 123 -2.53 -4.96 12.14
C ALA A 123 -3.71 -4.83 13.13
N ALA A 124 -4.16 -3.60 13.40
CA ALA A 124 -5.28 -3.34 14.31
C ALA A 124 -6.59 -4.00 13.85
N PHE A 125 -6.82 -4.07 12.53
CA PHE A 125 -7.99 -4.76 11.98
C PHE A 125 -8.02 -6.24 12.34
N TYR A 126 -6.85 -6.90 12.35
CA TYR A 126 -6.75 -8.33 12.67
C TYR A 126 -6.69 -8.61 14.18
N HIS A 127 -6.18 -7.67 14.98
CA HIS A 127 -6.03 -7.84 16.42
C HIS A 127 -7.29 -7.45 17.20
N SER A 128 -7.89 -6.30 16.90
CA SER A 128 -9.03 -5.73 17.64
C SER A 128 -10.27 -5.50 16.79
N GLY A 129 -10.22 -5.78 15.48
CA GLY A 129 -11.33 -5.51 14.56
C GLY A 129 -11.44 -4.03 14.17
N GLU A 130 -10.45 -3.20 14.52
CA GLU A 130 -10.45 -1.77 14.21
C GLU A 130 -10.20 -1.52 12.72
N ASP A 131 -11.20 -0.94 12.05
CA ASP A 131 -11.10 -0.45 10.68
C ASP A 131 -11.67 0.97 10.59
N PRO A 132 -10.92 2.00 11.04
CA PRO A 132 -11.41 3.37 11.11
C PRO A 132 -11.81 3.94 9.74
N HIS A 133 -11.20 3.43 8.67
CA HIS A 133 -11.47 3.85 7.31
C HIS A 133 -12.55 3.01 6.62
N ARG A 134 -12.96 1.88 7.21
CA ARG A 134 -13.95 0.93 6.65
C ARG A 134 -13.56 0.45 5.25
N ILE A 135 -12.29 0.14 5.07
CA ILE A 135 -11.69 -0.20 3.77
C ILE A 135 -11.16 -1.64 3.73
N MET A 136 -11.13 -2.32 4.87
CA MET A 136 -10.55 -3.65 4.99
C MET A 136 -11.54 -4.71 4.56
N THR A 137 -11.02 -5.75 3.91
CA THR A 137 -11.73 -6.98 3.61
C THR A 137 -10.94 -8.12 4.26
N HIS A 138 -11.60 -8.94 5.07
CA HIS A 138 -10.88 -10.03 5.73
C HIS A 138 -10.47 -11.09 4.69
N TYR A 139 -9.19 -11.45 4.65
CA TYR A 139 -8.64 -12.35 3.61
C TYR A 139 -9.34 -13.73 3.58
N HIS A 140 -9.77 -14.27 4.73
CA HIS A 140 -10.59 -15.50 4.80
C HIS A 140 -11.83 -15.52 3.89
N GLN A 141 -12.37 -14.36 3.50
CA GLN A 141 -13.55 -14.29 2.64
C GLN A 141 -13.24 -14.69 1.18
N TYR A 142 -11.99 -14.56 0.74
CA TYR A 142 -11.60 -14.71 -0.68
C TYR A 142 -10.50 -15.74 -0.91
N PHE A 143 -9.70 -16.08 0.11
CA PHE A 143 -8.76 -17.19 0.02
C PHE A 143 -9.45 -18.50 0.45
N PRO A 144 -9.48 -19.53 -0.44
CA PRO A 144 -9.99 -20.84 -0.09
C PRO A 144 -9.17 -21.43 1.07
N PRO A 145 -9.78 -22.31 1.89
CA PRO A 145 -9.05 -23.06 2.92
C PRO A 145 -7.96 -23.94 2.32
#